data_AF-A0A954MQS5-F1
#
_entry.id   AF-A0A954MQS5-F1
#
_cell.length_a   1.000
_cell.length_b   1.000
_cell.length_c   1.000
_cell.angle_alpha   90.00
_cell.angle_beta   90.00
_cell.angle_gamma   90.00
#
_symmetry.space_group_name_H-M   'P 1'
#
loop_
_entity.id
_entity.type
_entity.pdbx_description
1 polymer ?
#
loop_
_entity_poly.entity_id
_entity_poly.type
_entity_poly.pdbx_seq_one_letter_code
_entity_poly.pdbx_strand_id
1 'polypeptide(L)'
;MMFDEEARRKVLAGVQKLARTVKVTLGPSGKNVIMEKSFGGPQVTKDGVSVAKEVELEDPFENMGAKLVREVASKTNDVAGDGTTTATVLAEAILRTGQRFLVAGVNPVELRRGIDKATELAIASIAEQSKKIKNKDEIAQVGSISANNDSFIGKMLADAVDKVGTEGVITVEEGKSMDTVLEHVEGMQFDKGYLSPYFITDVNSMSAVLEDCQILISEKKIGNVRELLPVLEAANRTGKPLLIVAEDVENEALAMLVVNRLKGI
;
A
#
# COMPACT_ATOMS: atom_id res chain seq x y z
N MET A 1 6.64 15.24 -28.68
CA MET A 1 7.44 15.95 -27.65
C MET A 1 6.85 17.35 -27.50
N MET A 2 6.75 17.84 -26.26
CA MET A 2 6.20 19.15 -25.92
C MET A 2 7.17 19.82 -24.96
N PHE A 3 7.34 21.14 -25.05
CA PHE A 3 8.36 21.88 -24.31
C PHE A 3 7.76 23.03 -23.50
N ASP A 4 8.59 23.56 -22.60
CA ASP A 4 8.36 24.80 -21.87
C ASP A 4 6.99 24.91 -21.19
N GLU A 5 6.31 26.03 -21.39
CA GLU A 5 5.07 26.37 -20.71
C GLU A 5 3.92 25.45 -21.10
N GLU A 6 3.86 25.06 -22.38
CA GLU A 6 2.80 24.21 -22.90
C GLU A 6 2.83 22.82 -22.23
N ALA A 7 4.02 22.23 -22.11
CA ALA A 7 4.23 20.98 -21.41
C ALA A 7 3.84 21.08 -19.93
N ARG A 8 4.31 22.14 -19.24
CA ARG A 8 3.99 22.35 -17.82
C ARG A 8 2.50 22.55 -17.59
N ARG A 9 1.81 23.26 -18.49
CA ARG A 9 0.35 23.49 -18.42
C ARG A 9 -0.42 22.18 -18.57
N LYS A 10 -0.03 21.32 -19.51
CA LYS A 10 -0.65 20.00 -19.71
C LYS A 10 -0.42 19.07 -18.51
N VAL A 11 0.82 19.00 -18.01
CA VAL A 11 1.13 18.23 -16.79
C VAL A 11 0.30 18.71 -15.60
N LEU A 12 0.23 20.03 -15.38
CA LEU A 12 -0.58 20.61 -14.29
C LEU A 12 -2.08 20.31 -14.45
N ALA A 13 -2.61 20.33 -15.68
CA ALA A 13 -4.01 19.97 -15.93
C ALA A 13 -4.29 18.51 -15.54
N GLY A 14 -3.37 17.60 -15.84
CA GLY A 14 -3.45 16.19 -15.42
C GLY A 14 -3.44 16.02 -13.90
N VAL A 15 -2.51 16.70 -13.22
CA VAL A 15 -2.44 16.75 -11.75
C VAL A 15 -3.75 17.25 -11.15
N GLN A 16 -4.30 18.34 -11.69
CA GLN A 16 -5.54 18.93 -11.20
C GLN A 16 -6.74 18.00 -11.41
N LYS A 17 -6.80 17.25 -12.51
CA LYS A 17 -7.86 16.25 -12.75
C LYS A 17 -7.81 15.16 -11.68
N LEU A 18 -6.65 14.54 -11.47
CA LEU A 18 -6.45 13.53 -10.42
C LEU A 18 -6.80 14.08 -9.03
N ALA A 19 -6.20 15.22 -8.66
CA ALA A 19 -6.40 15.82 -7.34
C ALA A 19 -7.86 16.21 -7.09
N ARG A 20 -8.60 16.65 -8.13
CA ARG A 20 -10.03 16.94 -8.02
C ARG A 20 -10.85 15.69 -7.71
N THR A 21 -10.49 14.55 -8.28
CA THR A 21 -11.18 13.27 -8.02
C THR A 21 -10.85 12.75 -6.63
N VAL A 22 -9.58 12.83 -6.21
CA VAL A 22 -9.12 12.31 -4.91
C VAL A 22 -9.57 13.20 -3.75
N LYS A 23 -9.51 14.54 -3.87
CA LYS A 23 -9.82 15.45 -2.76
C LYS A 23 -11.26 15.37 -2.23
N VAL A 24 -12.21 14.84 -3.01
CA VAL A 24 -13.60 14.71 -2.55
C VAL A 24 -13.74 13.67 -1.45
N THR A 25 -12.76 12.77 -1.30
CA THR A 25 -12.75 11.75 -0.26
C THR A 25 -12.09 12.23 1.04
N LEU A 26 -11.55 13.45 1.07
CA LEU A 26 -10.78 13.94 2.22
C LEU A 26 -11.66 14.16 3.46
N GLY A 27 -11.26 13.54 4.57
CA GLY A 27 -11.79 13.81 5.90
C GLY A 27 -13.16 13.17 6.19
N PRO A 28 -13.78 13.50 7.34
CA PRO A 28 -15.01 12.86 7.81
C PRO A 28 -16.22 13.07 6.88
N SER A 29 -16.25 14.23 6.21
CA SER A 29 -17.28 14.58 5.22
C SER A 29 -16.89 14.17 3.79
N GLY A 30 -15.88 13.31 3.65
CA GLY A 30 -15.46 12.72 2.40
C GLY A 30 -16.62 11.98 1.74
N LYS A 31 -16.80 12.24 0.44
CA LYS A 31 -17.83 11.64 -0.40
C LYS A 31 -17.34 10.33 -1.00
N ASN A 32 -18.29 9.45 -1.28
CA ASN A 32 -18.00 8.22 -2.01
C ASN A 32 -17.64 8.54 -3.46
N VAL A 33 -16.63 7.85 -3.96
CA VAL A 33 -16.28 7.79 -5.38
C VAL A 33 -16.72 6.42 -5.89
N ILE A 34 -17.39 6.41 -7.04
CA ILE A 34 -17.85 5.20 -7.72
C ILE A 34 -16.93 4.97 -8.90
N MET A 35 -16.37 3.77 -8.99
CA MET A 35 -15.41 3.37 -10.02
C MET A 35 -15.96 2.14 -10.74
N GLU A 36 -15.87 2.17 -12.07
CA GLU A 36 -16.22 1.02 -12.90
C GLU A 36 -15.15 -0.07 -12.76
N LYS A 37 -15.58 -1.33 -12.73
CA LYS A 37 -14.70 -2.49 -12.83
C LYS A 37 -15.02 -3.24 -14.12
N SER A 38 -14.00 -3.78 -14.77
CA SER A 38 -14.18 -4.58 -16.00
C SER A 38 -15.01 -5.84 -15.78
N PHE A 39 -15.09 -6.34 -14.54
CA PHE A 39 -15.91 -7.48 -14.15
C PHE A 39 -16.59 -7.21 -12.81
N GLY A 40 -17.85 -7.64 -12.68
CA GLY A 40 -18.65 -7.47 -11.46
C GLY A 40 -19.37 -6.12 -11.38
N GLY A 41 -19.76 -5.73 -10.17
CA GLY A 41 -20.41 -4.44 -9.90
C GLY A 41 -19.40 -3.30 -9.72
N PRO A 42 -19.88 -2.03 -9.73
CA PRO A 42 -19.03 -0.88 -9.50
C PRO A 42 -18.44 -0.90 -8.08
N GLN A 43 -17.19 -0.48 -7.93
CA GLN A 43 -16.56 -0.31 -6.63
C GLN A 43 -16.89 1.08 -6.07
N VAL A 44 -17.39 1.11 -4.83
CA VAL A 44 -17.64 2.35 -4.10
C VAL A 44 -16.58 2.48 -3.01
N THR A 45 -15.85 3.60 -2.98
CA THR A 45 -14.80 3.80 -1.98
C THR A 45 -14.69 5.26 -1.53
N LYS A 46 -14.16 5.44 -0.32
CA LYS A 46 -13.65 6.73 0.20
C LYS A 46 -12.13 6.74 0.31
N ASP A 47 -11.47 5.66 -0.11
CA ASP A 47 -10.02 5.59 -0.05
C ASP A 47 -9.38 6.35 -1.23
N GLY A 48 -8.58 7.35 -0.90
CA GLY A 48 -7.88 8.19 -1.87
C GLY A 48 -6.85 7.44 -2.70
N VAL A 49 -6.18 6.41 -2.15
CA VAL A 49 -5.18 5.65 -2.91
C VAL A 49 -5.82 4.74 -3.95
N SER A 50 -6.92 4.08 -3.59
CA SER A 50 -7.73 3.31 -4.54
C SER A 50 -8.24 4.19 -5.68
N VAL A 51 -8.78 5.38 -5.36
CA VAL A 51 -9.22 6.33 -6.38
C VAL A 51 -8.07 6.80 -7.26
N ALA A 52 -6.90 7.10 -6.69
CA ALA A 52 -5.75 7.56 -7.45
C ALA A 52 -5.21 6.49 -8.42
N LYS A 53 -5.34 5.20 -8.08
CA LYS A 53 -4.90 4.08 -8.92
C LYS A 53 -5.71 3.96 -10.21
N GLU A 54 -7.02 4.17 -10.12
CA GLU A 54 -7.97 4.03 -11.24
C GLU A 54 -8.00 5.23 -12.19
N VAL A 55 -7.41 6.37 -11.83
CA VAL A 55 -7.42 7.55 -12.72
C VAL A 55 -6.38 7.39 -13.82
N GLU A 56 -6.87 7.17 -15.04
CA GLU A 56 -6.12 7.23 -16.29
C GLU A 56 -6.72 8.29 -17.21
N LEU A 57 -5.87 9.12 -17.81
CA LEU A 57 -6.31 10.21 -18.69
C LEU A 57 -5.97 9.90 -20.15
N GLU A 58 -6.87 10.26 -21.07
CA GLU A 58 -6.70 10.04 -22.51
C GLU A 58 -5.52 10.83 -23.09
N ASP A 59 -5.33 12.09 -22.67
CA ASP A 59 -4.21 12.92 -23.12
C ASP A 59 -2.91 12.41 -22.48
N PRO A 60 -1.88 12.02 -23.26
CA PRO A 60 -0.67 11.42 -22.71
C PRO A 60 0.13 12.33 -21.78
N PHE A 61 0.13 13.66 -22.02
CA PHE A 61 0.86 14.62 -21.19
C PHE A 61 0.15 14.89 -19.87
N GLU A 62 -1.18 14.97 -19.91
CA GLU A 62 -2.00 15.05 -18.70
C GLU A 62 -1.88 13.75 -17.89
N ASN A 63 -1.95 12.58 -18.54
CA ASN A 63 -1.80 11.28 -17.89
C ASN A 63 -0.43 11.13 -17.21
N MET A 64 0.64 11.64 -17.83
CA MET A 64 1.96 11.69 -17.21
C MET A 64 1.96 12.51 -15.92
N GLY A 65 1.30 13.67 -15.90
CA GLY A 65 1.13 14.48 -14.69
C GLY A 65 0.35 13.75 -13.58
N ALA A 66 -0.75 13.09 -13.95
CA ALA A 66 -1.51 12.27 -13.01
C ALA A 66 -0.67 11.13 -12.42
N LYS A 67 0.09 10.41 -13.26
CA LYS A 67 0.95 9.30 -12.82
C LYS A 67 2.05 9.74 -11.84
N LEU A 68 2.63 10.93 -12.02
CA LEU A 68 3.60 11.50 -11.08
C LEU A 68 3.01 11.73 -9.68
N VAL A 69 1.79 12.27 -9.60
CA VAL A 69 1.15 12.52 -8.30
C VAL A 69 0.60 11.24 -7.68
N ARG A 70 0.17 10.28 -8.50
CA ARG A 70 -0.15 8.93 -8.05
C ARG A 70 1.04 8.26 -7.36
N GLU A 71 2.26 8.45 -7.89
CA GLU A 71 3.48 7.93 -7.26
C GLU A 71 3.75 8.57 -5.89
N VAL A 72 3.50 9.88 -5.76
CA VAL A 72 3.59 10.59 -4.46
C VAL A 72 2.60 10.00 -3.45
N ALA A 73 1.34 9.77 -3.87
CA ALA A 73 0.33 9.16 -3.02
C ALA A 73 0.71 7.73 -2.60
N SER A 74 1.19 6.91 -3.54
CA SER A 74 1.62 5.54 -3.27
C SER A 74 2.77 5.48 -2.28
N LYS A 75 3.83 6.27 -2.50
CA LYS A 75 4.99 6.29 -1.57
C LYS A 75 4.61 6.75 -0.17
N THR A 76 3.65 7.68 -0.06
CA THR A 76 3.14 8.11 1.24
C THR A 76 2.44 6.95 1.95
N ASN A 77 1.62 6.19 1.22
CA ASN A 77 0.97 4.99 1.73
C ASN A 77 1.97 3.92 2.18
N ASP A 78 2.99 3.67 1.37
CA ASP A 78 3.96 2.60 1.61
C ASP A 78 4.79 2.85 2.88
N VAL A 79 5.05 4.12 3.21
CA VAL A 79 5.86 4.50 4.39
C VAL A 79 4.99 4.77 5.62
N ALA A 80 3.83 5.43 5.45
CA ALA A 80 3.05 5.94 6.57
C ALA A 80 1.70 5.22 6.78
N GLY A 81 1.21 4.45 5.79
CA GLY A 81 -0.08 3.74 5.85
C GLY A 81 -1.34 4.61 5.75
N ASP A 82 -1.21 5.94 5.73
CA ASP A 82 -2.30 6.91 5.63
C ASP A 82 -1.79 8.24 5.00
N GLY A 83 -2.67 9.20 4.74
CA GLY A 83 -2.31 10.56 4.30
C GLY A 83 -2.18 10.73 2.79
N THR A 84 -2.54 9.72 2.00
CA THR A 84 -2.43 9.73 0.53
C THR A 84 -3.22 10.87 -0.13
N THR A 85 -4.44 11.12 0.35
CA THR A 85 -5.28 12.23 -0.07
C THR A 85 -4.65 13.58 0.28
N THR A 86 -4.09 13.70 1.49
CA THR A 86 -3.41 14.91 1.95
C THR A 86 -2.17 15.21 1.10
N ALA A 87 -1.34 14.20 0.83
CA ALA A 87 -0.17 14.32 -0.03
C ALA A 87 -0.55 14.78 -1.45
N THR A 88 -1.64 14.23 -2.00
CA THR A 88 -2.16 14.60 -3.32
C THR A 88 -2.59 16.07 -3.38
N VAL A 89 -3.32 16.54 -2.36
CA VAL A 89 -3.79 17.94 -2.28
C VAL A 89 -2.63 18.91 -2.11
N LEU A 90 -1.63 18.57 -1.28
CA LEU A 90 -0.41 19.37 -1.11
C LEU A 90 0.40 19.44 -2.40
N ALA A 91 0.58 18.32 -3.10
CA ALA A 91 1.28 18.27 -4.38
C ALA A 91 0.60 19.17 -5.42
N GLU A 92 -0.73 19.11 -5.54
CA GLU A 92 -1.50 19.99 -6.43
C GLU A 92 -1.28 21.47 -6.08
N ALA A 93 -1.36 21.82 -4.80
CA ALA A 93 -1.23 23.20 -4.32
C ALA A 93 0.17 23.78 -4.59
N ILE A 94 1.22 23.00 -4.32
CA ILE A 94 2.62 23.38 -4.57
C ILE A 94 2.86 23.54 -6.07
N LEU A 95 2.47 22.56 -6.88
CA LEU A 95 2.67 22.62 -8.34
C LEU A 95 1.90 23.79 -8.98
N ARG A 96 0.64 23.99 -8.62
CA ARG A 96 -0.19 25.07 -9.13
C ARG A 96 0.40 26.45 -8.80
N THR A 97 0.91 26.61 -7.58
CA THR A 97 1.50 27.87 -7.14
C THR A 97 2.88 28.08 -7.74
N GLY A 98 3.70 27.03 -7.80
CA GLY A 98 5.01 27.06 -8.43
C GLY A 98 4.93 27.44 -9.91
N GLN A 99 3.96 26.91 -10.66
CA GLN A 99 3.75 27.26 -12.05
C GLN A 99 3.54 28.77 -12.25
N ARG A 100 2.84 29.47 -11.34
CA ARG A 100 2.65 30.92 -11.42
C ARG A 100 3.97 31.68 -11.29
N PHE A 101 4.85 31.24 -10.39
CA PHE A 101 6.19 31.83 -10.24
C PHE A 101 7.08 31.55 -11.45
N LEU A 102 6.99 30.37 -12.04
CA LEU A 102 7.73 30.04 -13.27
C LEU A 102 7.29 30.91 -14.44
N VAL A 103 5.99 31.14 -14.62
CA VAL A 103 5.46 32.06 -15.64
C VAL A 103 5.93 33.50 -15.40
N ALA A 104 6.12 33.89 -14.14
CA ALA A 104 6.69 35.19 -13.77
C ALA A 104 8.22 35.28 -13.95
N GLY A 105 8.87 34.25 -14.48
CA GLY A 105 10.32 34.25 -14.78
C GLY A 105 11.21 33.89 -13.59
N VAL A 106 10.66 33.37 -12.49
CA VAL A 106 11.46 32.90 -11.35
C VAL A 106 12.27 31.68 -11.75
N ASN A 107 13.54 31.62 -11.31
CA ASN A 107 14.41 30.48 -11.56
C ASN A 107 13.83 29.19 -10.92
N PRO A 108 13.55 28.13 -11.70
CA PRO A 108 12.98 26.88 -11.17
C PRO A 108 13.83 26.20 -10.10
N VAL A 109 15.16 26.29 -10.21
CA VAL A 109 16.10 25.65 -9.28
C VAL A 109 16.07 26.35 -7.93
N GLU A 110 16.06 27.68 -7.92
CA GLU A 110 15.97 28.47 -6.69
C GLU A 110 14.59 28.35 -6.03
N LEU A 111 13.52 28.31 -6.84
CA LEU A 111 12.17 28.05 -6.34
C LEU A 111 12.09 26.70 -5.62
N ARG A 112 12.63 25.64 -6.24
CA ARG A 112 12.71 24.31 -5.60
C ARG A 112 13.51 24.35 -4.31
N ARG A 113 14.70 24.97 -4.30
CA ARG A 113 15.53 25.11 -3.10
C ARG A 113 14.78 25.80 -1.96
N GLY A 114 13.96 26.81 -2.28
CA GLY A 114 13.11 27.49 -1.30
C GLY A 114 12.03 26.57 -0.73
N ILE A 115 11.37 25.78 -1.57
CA ILE A 115 10.36 24.79 -1.16
C ILE A 115 11.00 23.73 -0.26
N ASP A 116 12.17 23.21 -0.64
CA ASP A 116 12.88 22.17 0.11
C ASP A 116 13.24 22.68 1.52
N LYS A 117 13.84 23.88 1.63
CA LYS A 117 14.15 24.51 2.93
C LYS A 117 12.92 24.78 3.80
N ALA A 118 11.83 25.26 3.19
CA ALA A 118 10.58 25.48 3.92
C ALA A 118 9.99 24.16 4.44
N THR A 119 10.12 23.09 3.64
CA THR A 119 9.65 21.75 4.01
C THR A 119 10.46 21.19 5.18
N GLU A 120 11.79 21.34 5.18
CA GLU A 120 12.65 20.94 6.30
C GLU A 120 12.26 21.64 7.61
N LEU A 121 12.03 22.95 7.56
CA LEU A 121 11.59 23.72 8.73
C LEU A 121 10.20 23.29 9.21
N ALA A 122 9.28 23.01 8.29
CA ALA A 122 7.95 22.51 8.63
C ALA A 122 8.02 21.13 9.31
N ILE A 123 8.84 20.21 8.80
CA ILE A 123 9.07 18.89 9.40
C ILE A 123 9.63 19.03 10.82
N ALA A 124 10.63 19.89 11.02
CA ALA A 124 11.21 20.15 12.34
C ALA A 124 10.15 20.67 13.33
N SER A 125 9.35 21.64 12.91
CA SER A 125 8.28 22.20 13.74
C SER A 125 7.18 21.18 14.06
N ILE A 126 6.82 20.29 13.12
CA ILE A 126 5.88 19.20 13.36
C ILE A 126 6.44 18.20 14.37
N ALA A 127 7.73 17.87 14.28
CA ALA A 127 8.38 16.97 15.22
C ALA A 127 8.39 17.55 16.65
N GLU A 128 8.60 18.86 16.82
CA GLU A 128 8.53 19.54 18.11
C GLU A 128 7.11 19.53 18.71
N GLN A 129 6.08 19.57 17.87
CA GLN A 129 4.68 19.54 18.30
C GLN A 129 4.15 18.11 18.53
N SER A 130 4.93 17.10 18.13
CA SER A 130 4.53 15.70 18.21
C SER A 130 4.35 15.24 19.65
N LYS A 131 3.26 14.50 19.90
CA LYS A 131 2.95 13.90 21.20
C LYS A 131 3.03 12.38 21.05
N LYS A 132 3.89 11.76 21.86
CA LYS A 132 3.95 10.30 21.95
C LYS A 132 2.66 9.76 22.54
N ILE A 133 2.07 8.77 21.86
CA ILE A 133 0.92 8.01 22.33
C ILE A 133 1.37 7.12 23.50
N LYS A 134 0.61 7.11 24.59
CA LYS A 134 0.98 6.41 25.83
C LYS A 134 -0.07 5.43 26.32
N ASN A 135 -1.33 5.67 26.00
CA ASN A 135 -2.43 4.90 26.54
C ASN A 135 -3.33 4.31 25.45
N LYS A 136 -4.10 3.30 25.85
CA LYS A 136 -5.03 2.59 24.99
C LYS A 136 -6.10 3.50 24.40
N ASP A 137 -6.56 4.50 25.15
CA ASP A 137 -7.58 5.45 24.70
C ASP A 137 -7.09 6.32 23.54
N GLU A 138 -5.84 6.77 23.57
CA GLU A 138 -5.18 7.50 22.50
C GLU A 138 -5.00 6.63 21.25
N ILE A 139 -4.63 5.35 21.41
CA ILE A 139 -4.57 4.38 20.30
C ILE A 139 -5.95 4.21 19.66
N ALA A 140 -6.98 4.04 20.49
CA ALA A 140 -8.36 3.91 20.02
C ALA A 140 -8.82 5.16 19.26
N GLN A 141 -8.47 6.36 19.76
CA GLN A 141 -8.79 7.62 19.11
C GLN A 141 -8.14 7.73 17.73
N VAL A 142 -6.85 7.41 17.62
CA VAL A 142 -6.13 7.44 16.33
C VAL A 142 -6.74 6.43 15.37
N GLY A 143 -6.93 5.19 15.81
CA GLY A 143 -7.54 4.13 15.00
C GLY A 143 -8.94 4.51 14.51
N SER A 144 -9.76 5.12 15.36
CA SER A 144 -11.09 5.60 14.98
C SER A 144 -11.03 6.70 13.92
N ILE A 145 -10.14 7.67 14.06
CA ILE A 145 -10.02 8.77 13.09
C ILE A 145 -9.62 8.21 11.71
N SER A 146 -8.61 7.33 11.66
CA SER A 146 -8.18 6.68 10.41
C SER A 146 -9.25 5.76 9.82
N ALA A 147 -10.09 5.14 10.67
CA ALA A 147 -11.26 4.37 10.26
C ALA A 147 -12.50 5.24 9.96
N ASN A 148 -12.33 6.48 9.49
CA ASN A 148 -13.43 7.41 9.17
C ASN A 148 -14.39 7.71 10.35
N ASN A 149 -13.85 7.84 11.56
CA ASN A 149 -14.57 8.03 12.84
C ASN A 149 -15.37 6.82 13.31
N ASP A 150 -14.94 5.61 12.94
CA ASP A 150 -15.51 4.38 13.47
C ASP A 150 -14.94 4.07 14.87
N SER A 151 -15.77 4.30 15.88
CA SER A 151 -15.42 4.02 17.28
C SER A 151 -15.28 2.54 17.61
N PHE A 152 -15.97 1.66 16.87
CA PHE A 152 -15.91 0.22 17.07
C PHE A 152 -14.57 -0.33 16.58
N ILE A 153 -14.16 0.06 15.36
CA ILE A 153 -12.87 -0.34 14.78
C ILE A 153 -11.69 0.19 15.61
N GLY A 154 -11.73 1.46 16.02
CA GLY A 154 -10.66 2.03 16.85
C GLY A 154 -10.49 1.31 18.20
N LYS A 155 -11.60 0.97 18.87
CA LYS A 155 -11.55 0.19 20.12
C LYS A 155 -10.99 -1.21 19.89
N MET A 156 -11.44 -1.89 18.84
CA MET A 156 -10.95 -3.23 18.50
C MET A 156 -9.45 -3.23 18.20
N LEU A 157 -8.95 -2.22 17.47
CA LEU A 157 -7.52 -2.05 17.23
C LEU A 157 -6.76 -1.84 18.53
N ALA A 158 -7.27 -0.99 19.42
CA ALA A 158 -6.63 -0.75 20.72
C ALA A 158 -6.62 -2.00 21.60
N ASP A 159 -7.69 -2.80 21.59
CA ASP A 159 -7.74 -4.11 22.26
C ASP A 159 -6.74 -5.11 21.67
N ALA A 160 -6.56 -5.11 20.34
CA ALA A 160 -5.58 -5.95 19.67
C ALA A 160 -4.16 -5.59 20.09
N VAL A 161 -3.79 -4.29 20.00
CA VAL A 161 -2.46 -3.79 20.40
C VAL A 161 -2.16 -4.05 21.88
N ASP A 162 -3.16 -3.93 22.76
CA ASP A 162 -3.02 -4.21 24.19
C ASP A 162 -2.75 -5.69 24.48
N LYS A 163 -3.32 -6.61 23.67
CA LYS A 163 -3.08 -8.06 23.80
C LYS A 163 -1.70 -8.49 23.28
N VAL A 164 -1.28 -8.00 22.11
CA VAL A 164 -0.04 -8.45 21.45
C VAL A 164 1.18 -7.58 21.79
N GLY A 165 0.95 -6.41 22.40
CA GLY A 165 1.97 -5.38 22.61
C GLY A 165 2.16 -4.49 21.38
N THR A 166 2.84 -3.34 21.55
CA THR A 166 3.06 -2.37 20.46
C THR A 166 3.90 -2.89 19.31
N GLU A 167 4.74 -3.89 19.56
CA GLU A 167 5.59 -4.56 18.57
C GLU A 167 5.00 -5.92 18.12
N GLY A 168 3.78 -6.22 18.54
CA GLY A 168 3.11 -7.46 18.19
C GLY A 168 2.48 -7.41 16.79
N VAL A 169 2.25 -8.59 16.22
CA VAL A 169 1.70 -8.74 14.86
C VAL A 169 0.18 -8.71 14.92
N ILE A 170 -0.43 -7.90 14.06
CA ILE A 170 -1.88 -7.83 13.89
C ILE A 170 -2.20 -8.13 12.43
N THR A 171 -3.04 -9.13 12.20
CA THR A 171 -3.55 -9.48 10.88
C THR A 171 -5.06 -9.21 10.82
N VAL A 172 -5.56 -8.95 9.62
CA VAL A 172 -6.99 -8.75 9.36
C VAL A 172 -7.41 -9.74 8.29
N GLU A 173 -8.44 -10.53 8.59
CA GLU A 173 -8.99 -11.55 7.70
C GLU A 173 -10.48 -11.31 7.46
N GLU A 174 -10.99 -11.74 6.30
CA GLU A 174 -12.40 -11.62 5.97
C GLU A 174 -13.21 -12.70 6.73
N GLY A 175 -14.09 -12.24 7.63
CA GLY A 175 -14.96 -13.14 8.39
C GLY A 175 -16.08 -13.75 7.54
N LYS A 176 -16.44 -15.00 7.82
CA LYS A 176 -17.60 -15.69 7.19
C LYS A 176 -18.94 -15.29 7.81
N SER A 177 -18.92 -14.57 8.93
CA SER A 177 -20.09 -14.16 9.70
C SER A 177 -20.30 -12.65 9.63
N MET A 178 -21.45 -12.15 10.07
CA MET A 178 -21.68 -10.71 10.20
C MET A 178 -20.92 -10.08 11.37
N ASP A 179 -20.48 -10.88 12.32
CA ASP A 179 -19.77 -10.40 13.51
C ASP A 179 -18.29 -10.22 13.20
N THR A 180 -17.72 -9.09 13.65
CA THR A 180 -16.28 -8.87 13.65
C THR A 180 -15.70 -9.37 14.97
N VAL A 181 -14.74 -10.30 14.89
CA VAL A 181 -14.13 -10.95 16.05
C VAL A 181 -12.65 -10.61 16.16
N LEU A 182 -12.17 -10.51 17.40
CA LEU A 182 -10.74 -10.36 17.71
C LEU A 182 -10.24 -11.67 18.32
N GLU A 183 -9.50 -12.44 17.54
CA GLU A 183 -8.87 -13.68 17.97
C GLU A 183 -7.38 -13.47 18.22
N HIS A 184 -6.88 -14.02 19.33
CA HIS A 184 -5.45 -14.06 19.60
C HIS A 184 -4.96 -15.47 19.30
N VAL A 185 -4.05 -15.58 18.34
CA VAL A 185 -3.44 -16.85 17.93
C VAL A 185 -1.94 -16.81 18.21
N GLU A 186 -1.36 -17.96 18.54
CA GLU A 186 0.08 -18.09 18.61
C GLU A 186 0.63 -18.18 17.17
N GLY A 187 1.55 -17.29 16.84
CA GLY A 187 2.14 -17.20 15.50
C GLY A 187 3.42 -16.38 15.51
N MET A 188 4.03 -16.21 14.33
CA MET A 188 5.24 -15.41 14.19
C MET A 188 5.29 -14.73 12.81
N GLN A 189 5.97 -13.58 12.77
CA GLN A 189 6.33 -12.88 11.54
C GLN A 189 7.85 -12.67 11.52
N PHE A 190 8.44 -12.75 10.33
CA PHE A 190 9.86 -12.47 10.10
C PHE A 190 10.03 -11.76 8.76
N ASP A 191 11.10 -10.95 8.63
CA ASP A 191 11.34 -10.07 7.48
C ASP A 191 11.89 -10.84 6.26
N LYS A 192 11.10 -11.75 5.70
CA LYS A 192 11.37 -12.46 4.44
C LYS A 192 10.11 -12.52 3.59
N GLY A 193 10.25 -12.20 2.31
CA GLY A 193 9.19 -12.33 1.32
C GLY A 193 9.33 -13.59 0.46
N TYR A 194 8.43 -13.75 -0.50
CA TYR A 194 8.55 -14.78 -1.53
C TYR A 194 9.73 -14.52 -2.46
N LEU A 195 10.42 -15.57 -2.88
CA LEU A 195 11.56 -15.47 -3.82
C LEU A 195 11.13 -15.15 -5.26
N SER A 196 9.85 -15.36 -5.59
CA SER A 196 9.30 -15.15 -6.92
C SER A 196 7.89 -14.59 -6.85
N PRO A 197 7.56 -13.52 -7.61
CA PRO A 197 6.19 -12.98 -7.69
C PRO A 197 5.15 -13.99 -8.19
N TYR A 198 5.58 -15.07 -8.85
CA TYR A 198 4.67 -16.12 -9.32
C TYR A 198 4.04 -16.95 -8.19
N PHE A 199 4.46 -16.75 -6.94
CA PHE A 199 3.83 -17.38 -5.77
C PHE A 199 2.66 -16.57 -5.19
N ILE A 200 2.39 -15.37 -5.71
CA ILE A 200 1.24 -14.56 -5.30
C ILE A 200 -0.05 -15.34 -5.59
N THR A 201 -0.91 -15.45 -4.58
CA THR A 201 -2.22 -16.09 -4.69
C THR A 201 -3.36 -15.07 -4.66
N ASP A 202 -3.18 -13.95 -3.96
CA ASP A 202 -4.07 -12.80 -3.99
C ASP A 202 -3.41 -11.62 -4.70
N VAL A 203 -3.88 -11.36 -5.93
CA VAL A 203 -3.37 -10.29 -6.79
C VAL A 203 -3.78 -8.89 -6.28
N ASN A 204 -4.83 -8.79 -5.46
CA ASN A 204 -5.28 -7.49 -4.94
C ASN A 204 -4.33 -6.97 -3.86
N SER A 205 -4.00 -7.84 -2.91
CA SER A 205 -3.06 -7.53 -1.82
C SER A 205 -1.60 -7.79 -2.20
N MET A 206 -1.32 -8.37 -3.37
CA MET A 206 0.01 -8.84 -3.79
C MET A 206 0.64 -9.78 -2.76
N SER A 207 -0.17 -10.69 -2.20
CA SER A 207 0.24 -11.59 -1.13
C SER A 207 0.12 -13.07 -1.52
N ALA A 208 0.87 -13.92 -0.82
CA ALA A 208 0.75 -15.37 -0.93
C ALA A 208 0.04 -15.91 0.33
N VAL A 209 -1.25 -16.21 0.18
CA VAL A 209 -2.12 -16.74 1.24
C VAL A 209 -2.24 -18.26 1.07
N LEU A 210 -1.88 -19.01 2.12
CA LEU A 210 -1.94 -20.47 2.16
C LEU A 210 -2.80 -20.90 3.37
N GLU A 211 -3.94 -21.55 3.11
CA GLU A 211 -4.81 -22.11 4.15
C GLU A 211 -4.44 -23.58 4.45
N ASP A 212 -4.45 -23.97 5.73
CA ASP A 212 -4.16 -25.35 6.21
C ASP A 212 -2.91 -25.96 5.54
N CYS A 213 -1.81 -25.19 5.52
CA CYS A 213 -0.59 -25.55 4.82
C CYS A 213 0.37 -26.40 5.67
N GLN A 214 1.17 -27.21 4.99
CA GLN A 214 2.34 -27.86 5.56
C GLN A 214 3.55 -26.93 5.48
N ILE A 215 4.43 -26.98 6.48
CA ILE A 215 5.64 -26.16 6.51
C ILE A 215 6.87 -27.07 6.49
N LEU A 216 7.68 -26.94 5.45
CA LEU A 216 9.02 -27.52 5.36
C LEU A 216 10.04 -26.50 5.89
N ILE A 217 10.80 -26.89 6.90
CA ILE A 217 11.90 -26.08 7.44
C ILE A 217 13.21 -26.80 7.10
N SER A 218 14.10 -26.11 6.38
CA SER A 218 15.43 -26.60 6.02
C SER A 218 16.50 -25.60 6.46
N GLU A 219 17.52 -26.06 7.18
CA GLU A 219 18.66 -25.21 7.55
C GLU A 219 19.62 -24.99 6.37
N LYS A 220 19.49 -25.76 5.28
CA LYS A 220 20.40 -25.74 4.14
C LYS A 220 19.78 -25.05 2.93
N LYS A 221 20.64 -24.52 2.06
CA LYS A 221 20.27 -24.14 0.69
C LYS A 221 19.75 -25.33 -0.10
N ILE A 222 18.70 -25.09 -0.86
CA ILE A 222 18.07 -26.08 -1.72
C ILE A 222 18.44 -25.76 -3.16
N GLY A 223 19.49 -26.43 -3.64
CA GLY A 223 19.94 -26.30 -5.03
C GLY A 223 19.28 -27.32 -5.96
N ASN A 224 19.16 -28.57 -5.50
CA ASN A 224 18.72 -29.68 -6.33
C ASN A 224 17.25 -30.06 -6.07
N VAL A 225 16.47 -30.09 -7.14
CA VAL A 225 15.05 -30.44 -7.08
C VAL A 225 14.78 -31.87 -6.60
N ARG A 226 15.73 -32.80 -6.81
CA ARG A 226 15.60 -34.20 -6.40
C ARG A 226 15.46 -34.36 -4.90
N GLU A 227 16.05 -33.44 -4.13
CA GLU A 227 15.96 -33.42 -2.67
C GLU A 227 14.54 -33.04 -2.20
N LEU A 228 13.80 -32.28 -3.01
CA LEU A 228 12.43 -31.86 -2.73
C LEU A 228 11.37 -32.87 -3.19
N LEU A 229 11.67 -33.75 -4.16
CA LEU A 229 10.68 -34.66 -4.74
C LEU A 229 9.90 -35.48 -3.70
N PRO A 230 10.53 -36.12 -2.69
CA PRO A 230 9.79 -36.90 -1.71
C PRO A 230 8.81 -36.05 -0.89
N VAL A 231 9.19 -34.81 -0.59
CA VAL A 231 8.36 -33.88 0.20
C VAL A 231 7.22 -33.34 -0.64
N LEU A 232 7.47 -32.97 -1.89
CA LEU A 232 6.44 -32.51 -2.83
C LEU A 232 5.41 -33.60 -3.12
N GLU A 233 5.85 -34.85 -3.30
CA GLU A 233 4.93 -35.98 -3.47
C GLU A 233 4.07 -36.20 -2.23
N ALA A 234 4.65 -36.09 -1.03
CA ALA A 234 3.92 -36.21 0.22
C ALA A 234 2.88 -35.09 0.38
N ALA A 235 3.26 -33.84 0.09
CA ALA A 235 2.34 -32.70 0.13
C ALA A 235 1.18 -32.86 -0.87
N ASN A 236 1.49 -33.22 -2.12
CA ASN A 236 0.50 -33.44 -3.17
C ASN A 236 -0.50 -34.55 -2.80
N ARG A 237 -0.07 -35.63 -2.13
CA ARG A 237 -0.98 -36.68 -1.65
C ARG A 237 -1.97 -36.19 -0.61
N THR A 238 -1.60 -35.22 0.21
CA THR A 238 -2.50 -34.64 1.20
C THR A 238 -3.44 -33.57 0.61
N GLY A 239 -3.14 -33.07 -0.58
CA GLY A 239 -3.87 -31.97 -1.22
C GLY A 239 -3.72 -30.63 -0.48
N LYS A 240 -2.83 -30.55 0.52
CA LYS A 240 -2.57 -29.34 1.29
C LYS A 240 -1.46 -28.51 0.64
N PRO A 241 -1.51 -27.17 0.70
CA PRO A 241 -0.41 -26.32 0.23
C PRO A 241 0.87 -26.56 1.04
N LEU A 242 2.04 -26.26 0.46
CA LEU A 242 3.35 -26.39 1.10
C LEU A 242 4.07 -25.03 1.14
N LEU A 243 4.44 -24.58 2.34
CA LEU A 243 5.37 -23.48 2.57
C LEU A 243 6.77 -24.03 2.78
N ILE A 244 7.75 -23.52 2.05
CA ILE A 244 9.17 -23.90 2.19
C ILE A 244 9.94 -22.74 2.80
N VAL A 245 10.54 -22.96 3.97
CA VAL A 245 11.44 -22.03 4.64
C VAL A 245 12.84 -22.66 4.66
N ALA A 246 13.77 -22.08 3.90
CA ALA A 246 15.14 -22.57 3.76
C ALA A 246 16.15 -21.41 3.90
N GLU A 247 17.45 -21.73 4.03
CA GLU A 247 18.52 -20.72 3.94
C GLU A 247 18.44 -19.97 2.59
N ASP A 248 18.25 -20.70 1.50
CA ASP A 248 18.05 -20.19 0.15
C ASP A 248 17.42 -21.27 -0.75
N VAL A 249 16.78 -20.88 -1.85
CA VAL A 249 16.32 -21.79 -2.90
C VAL A 249 16.92 -21.33 -4.23
N GLU A 250 17.85 -22.12 -4.76
CA GLU A 250 18.62 -21.74 -5.94
C GLU A 250 17.78 -21.87 -7.22
N ASN A 251 18.28 -21.25 -8.30
CA ASN A 251 17.54 -21.05 -9.55
C ASN A 251 16.92 -22.32 -10.15
N GLU A 252 17.60 -23.48 -10.08
CA GLU A 252 17.09 -24.73 -10.65
C GLU A 252 15.85 -25.22 -9.89
N ALA A 253 15.95 -25.31 -8.56
CA ALA A 253 14.82 -25.68 -7.70
C ALA A 253 13.70 -24.65 -7.77
N LEU A 254 14.02 -23.35 -7.74
CA LEU A 254 13.05 -22.26 -7.81
C LEU A 254 12.27 -22.27 -9.14
N ALA A 255 12.96 -22.45 -10.27
CA ALA A 255 12.32 -22.49 -11.59
C ALA A 255 11.30 -23.63 -11.68
N MET A 256 11.63 -24.81 -11.15
CA MET A 256 10.69 -25.92 -11.11
C MET A 256 9.49 -25.64 -10.21
N LEU A 257 9.70 -25.10 -9.00
CA LEU A 257 8.61 -24.75 -8.09
C LEU A 257 7.64 -23.74 -8.72
N VAL A 258 8.16 -22.73 -9.42
CA VAL A 258 7.35 -21.76 -10.16
C VAL A 258 6.53 -22.45 -11.26
N VAL A 259 7.15 -23.32 -12.07
CA VAL A 259 6.45 -24.03 -13.14
C VAL A 259 5.35 -24.95 -12.60
N ASN A 260 5.61 -25.67 -11.51
CA ASN A 260 4.62 -26.55 -10.89
C ASN A 260 3.45 -25.75 -10.31
N ARG A 261 3.74 -24.65 -9.62
CA ARG A 261 2.69 -23.75 -9.10
C ARG A 261 1.80 -23.21 -10.21
N LEU A 262 2.37 -22.82 -11.36
CA LEU A 262 1.64 -22.34 -12.54
C LEU A 262 0.79 -23.43 -13.18
N LYS A 263 1.20 -24.70 -13.05
CA LYS A 263 0.42 -25.87 -13.49
C LYS A 263 -0.64 -26.32 -12.48
N GLY A 264 -0.68 -25.71 -11.29
CA GLY A 264 -1.61 -26.07 -10.22
C GLY A 264 -1.28 -27.39 -9.53
N ILE A 265 0.01 -27.76 -9.51
CA ILE A 265 0.55 -28.96 -8.86
C ILE A 265 1.25 -28.56 -7.56
#